data_AF-A0A7R8WVT3-F1
#
_entry.id   AF-A0A7R8WVT3-F1
#
_cell.length_a   1.000
_cell.length_b   1.000
_cell.length_c   1.000
_cell.angle_alpha   90.00
_cell.angle_beta   90.00
_cell.angle_gamma   90.00
#
_symmetry.space_group_name_H-M   'P 1'
#
loop_
_entity.id
_entity.type
_entity.pdbx_description
1 polymer ?
#
loop_
_entity_poly.entity_id
_entity_poly.type
_entity_poly.pdbx_seq_one_letter_code
_entity_poly.pdbx_strand_id
1 'polypeptide(L)' 'MRTRVKICGITRVEDALAAASLGVDAIGLVFYEKSKRSVTITQAAEIAASVPAFVSVVGLFLDPDATW' A
#
# COMPACT_ATOMS: atom_id res chain seq x y z
N MET A 1 6.40 23.80 -6.30
CA MET A 1 5.52 22.62 -6.36
C MET A 1 6.40 21.38 -6.30
N ARG A 2 6.19 20.47 -5.34
CA ARG A 2 6.97 19.22 -5.21
C ARG A 2 6.21 18.07 -5.88
N THR A 3 6.90 17.24 -6.66
CA THR A 3 6.33 16.00 -7.22
C THR A 3 6.07 15.01 -6.08
N ARG A 4 4.85 14.45 -6.04
CA ARG A 4 4.49 13.39 -5.09
C ARG A 4 4.70 12.01 -5.70
N VAL A 5 5.19 11.07 -4.91
CA VAL A 5 5.57 9.71 -5.33
C VAL A 5 4.80 8.68 -4.52
N LYS A 6 4.22 7.69 -5.21
CA LYS A 6 3.57 6.52 -4.63
C LYS A 6 4.22 5.24 -5.15
N ILE A 7 4.60 4.33 -4.24
CA ILE A 7 5.05 2.97 -4.61
C ILE A 7 3.88 2.00 -4.47
N CYS A 8 3.54 1.28 -5.55
CA CYS A 8 2.33 0.46 -5.62
C CYS A 8 2.62 -1.04 -5.58
N GLY A 9 1.73 -1.81 -4.96
CA GLY A 9 1.81 -3.27 -4.89
C GLY A 9 2.81 -3.75 -3.85
N ILE A 10 2.86 -3.08 -2.70
CA ILE A 10 3.63 -3.52 -1.54
C ILE A 10 2.96 -4.74 -0.93
N THR A 11 3.73 -5.79 -0.69
CA THR A 11 3.24 -7.07 -0.14
C THR A 11 3.93 -7.49 1.15
N ARG A 12 4.92 -6.72 1.62
CA ARG A 12 5.75 -7.03 2.78
C ARG A 12 6.05 -5.76 3.60
N VAL A 13 6.21 -5.93 4.90
CA VAL A 13 6.49 -4.83 5.84
C VAL A 13 7.85 -4.18 5.53
N GLU A 14 8.87 -4.97 5.24
CA GLU A 14 10.21 -4.46 4.95
C GLU A 14 10.24 -3.53 3.72
N ASP A 15 9.43 -3.81 2.70
CA ASP A 15 9.33 -2.98 1.50
C ASP A 15 8.60 -1.67 1.80
N ALA A 16 7.58 -1.70 2.67
CA ALA A 16 6.87 -0.51 3.12
C ALA A 16 7.79 0.44 3.90
N LEU A 17 8.58 -0.11 4.82
CA LEU A 17 9.55 0.64 5.61
C LEU A 17 10.69 1.20 4.75
N ALA A 18 11.19 0.42 3.80
CA ALA A 18 12.20 0.87 2.85
C ALA A 18 11.65 1.99 1.93
N ALA A 19 10.41 1.87 1.46
CA ALA A 19 9.76 2.94 0.69
C ALA A 19 9.62 4.22 1.53
N ALA A 20 9.16 4.11 2.77
CA ALA A 20 9.01 5.24 3.67
C ALA A 20 10.35 5.95 3.97
N SER A 21 11.44 5.20 4.19
CA SER A 21 12.76 5.77 4.45
C SER A 21 13.34 6.53 3.23
N LEU A 22 12.88 6.21 2.02
CA LEU A 22 13.22 6.93 0.79
C LEU A 22 12.37 8.20 0.57
N GLY A 23 11.43 8.51 1.46
CA GLY A 23 10.66 9.76 1.43
C GLY A 23 9.47 9.77 0.46
N VAL A 24 8.89 8.60 0.18
CA VAL A 24 7.65 8.49 -0.62
C VAL A 24 6.47 9.13 0.12
N ASP A 25 5.51 9.66 -0.63
CA ASP A 25 4.32 10.27 -0.06
C ASP A 25 3.22 9.23 0.22
N ALA A 26 3.27 8.08 -0.45
CA ALA A 26 2.30 7.00 -0.27
C ALA A 26 2.82 5.60 -0.65
N ILE A 27 2.19 4.59 -0.06
CA ILE A 27 2.29 3.19 -0.50
C ILE A 27 0.94 2.67 -0.99
N GLY A 28 0.96 1.66 -1.87
CA GLY A 28 -0.24 1.03 -2.43
C GLY A 28 -0.36 -0.44 -2.09
N LEU A 29 -1.49 -0.84 -1.54
CA LEU A 29 -1.89 -2.21 -1.25
C LEU A 29 -2.94 -2.65 -2.28
N VAL A 30 -2.76 -3.81 -2.88
CA VAL A 30 -3.63 -4.29 -3.97
C VAL A 30 -4.60 -5.34 -3.42
N PHE A 31 -5.90 -5.08 -3.58
CA PHE A 31 -7.00 -5.96 -3.16
C PHE A 31 -7.71 -6.55 -4.38
N TYR A 32 -6.92 -7.01 -5.35
CA TYR A 32 -7.41 -7.70 -6.54
C TYR A 32 -6.72 -9.05 -6.66
N GLU A 33 -7.46 -10.12 -6.35
CA GLU A 33 -6.92 -11.47 -6.15
C GLU A 33 -6.13 -12.03 -7.33
N LYS A 34 -6.47 -11.67 -8.58
CA LYS A 34 -5.73 -12.14 -9.76
C LYS A 34 -4.37 -11.45 -9.94
N SER A 35 -4.09 -10.40 -9.18
CA SER A 35 -2.78 -9.75 -9.17
C SER A 35 -1.79 -10.58 -8.35
N LYS A 36 -0.59 -10.80 -8.91
CA LYS A 36 0.55 -11.38 -8.16
C LYS A 36 0.99 -10.54 -6.94
N ARG A 37 0.53 -9.28 -6.87
CA ARG A 37 0.81 -8.33 -5.79
C ARG A 37 -0.38 -8.16 -4.83
N SER A 38 -1.40 -9.02 -4.94
CA SER A 38 -2.55 -8.96 -4.05
C SER A 38 -2.14 -9.26 -2.61
N VAL A 39 -2.73 -8.56 -1.65
CA VAL A 39 -2.56 -8.81 -0.22
C VAL A 39 -3.90 -9.18 0.42
N THR A 40 -3.85 -9.98 1.49
CA THR A 40 -5.02 -10.21 2.34
C THR A 40 -5.28 -9.00 3.24
N ILE A 41 -6.48 -8.88 3.83
CA ILE A 41 -6.79 -7.83 4.81
C ILE A 41 -5.83 -7.88 6.01
N THR A 42 -5.52 -9.09 6.50
CA THR A 42 -4.57 -9.28 7.61
C THR A 42 -3.17 -8.76 7.24
N GLN A 43 -2.65 -9.15 6.08
CA GLN A 43 -1.35 -8.64 5.59
C GLN A 43 -1.37 -7.12 5.39
N ALA A 44 -2.46 -6.59 4.83
CA ALA A 44 -2.63 -5.16 4.64
C ALA A 44 -2.62 -4.39 5.96
N ALA A 45 -3.29 -4.92 6.99
CA ALA A 45 -3.30 -4.33 8.33
C ALA A 45 -1.92 -4.32 8.97
N GLU A 46 -1.16 -5.42 8.87
CA GLU A 46 0.23 -5.50 9.34
C GLU A 46 1.13 -4.48 8.64
N ILE A 47 1.03 -4.38 7.32
CA ILE A 47 1.79 -3.41 6.53
C ILE A 47 1.40 -1.98 6.93
N ALA A 48 0.11 -1.66 6.94
CA ALA A 48 -0.40 -0.34 7.28
C ALA A 48 0.03 0.11 8.68
N ALA A 49 0.02 -0.79 9.66
CA ALA A 49 0.46 -0.50 11.03
C ALA A 49 1.96 -0.20 11.15
N SER A 50 2.78 -0.72 10.22
CA SER A 50 4.22 -0.44 10.18
C SER A 50 4.60 0.90 9.53
N VAL A 51 3.68 1.49 8.75
CA VAL A 51 3.98 2.71 7.99
C VAL A 51 4.13 3.91 8.94
N PRO A 52 5.24 4.67 8.87
CA PRO A 52 5.42 5.87 9.67
C PRO A 52 4.38 6.95 9.37
N ALA A 53 4.22 7.88 10.31
CA ALA A 53 3.37 9.06 10.10
C ALA A 53 3.74 9.81 8.81
N PHE A 54 2.73 10.44 8.20
CA PHE A 54 2.84 11.24 6.98
C PHE A 54 3.10 10.48 5.66
N VAL A 55 3.16 9.15 5.68
CA VAL A 55 3.07 8.33 4.47
C VAL A 55 1.65 7.77 4.33
N SER A 56 0.98 8.08 3.23
CA SER A 56 -0.41 7.64 3.02
C SER A 56 -0.48 6.17 2.62
N VAL A 57 -1.39 5.41 3.21
CA VAL A 57 -1.70 4.02 2.80
C VAL A 57 -2.90 4.05 1.85
N VAL A 58 -2.73 3.49 0.64
CA VAL A 58 -3.75 3.53 -0.42
C VAL A 58 -4.15 2.12 -0.82
N GLY A 59 -5.46 1.82 -0.82
CA GLY A 59 -6.01 0.59 -1.37
C GLY A 59 -6.28 0.69 -2.87
N LEU A 60 -5.91 -0.33 -3.64
CA LEU A 60 -6.28 -0.50 -5.04
C LEU A 60 -7.31 -1.62 -5.17
N PHE A 61 -8.44 -1.29 -5.77
CA PHE A 61 -9.53 -2.19 -6.10
C PHE A 61 -9.74 -2.19 -7.61
N LEU A 62 -10.10 -3.34 -8.18
CA LEU A 62 -10.55 -3.44 -9.56
C LEU A 62 -12.01 -3.83 -9.54
N ASP A 63 -12.88 -2.95 -10.04
CA ASP A 63 -14.33 -3.11 -10.10
C ASP A 63 -14.96 -3.68 -8.81
N PRO A 64 -14.69 -3.08 -7.63
CA PRO A 64 -15.32 -3.52 -6.40
C PRO A 64 -16.82 -3.19 -6.45
N ASP A 65 -17.63 -4.01 -5.78
CA ASP A 65 -18.97 -3.59 -5.41
C ASP A 65 -18.93 -2.64 -4.19
N ALA A 66 -20.08 -2.04 -3.86
CA ALA A 66 -20.17 -1.12 -2.73
C ALA A 66 -20.03 -1.80 -1.35
N THR A 67 -19.92 -3.13 -1.31
CA THR A 67 -19.82 -3.94 -0.09
C THR A 67 -18.41 -4.50 0.15
N TRP A 68 -17.45 -4.20 -0.74
CA TRP A 68 -16.03 -4.31 -0.43
C TRP A 68 -15.67 -3.36 0.72
#